data_AF-A0A962M9H9-F1
#
_entry.id   AF-A0A962M9H9-F1
#
_cell.length_a   1.000
_cell.length_b   1.000
_cell.length_c   1.000
_cell.angle_alpha   90.00
_cell.angle_beta   90.00
_cell.angle_gamma   90.00
#
_symmetry.space_group_name_H-M   'P 1'
#
loop_
_entity.id
_entity.type
_entity.pdbx_description
1 polymer ?
#
loop_
_entity_poly.entity_id
_entity_poly.type
_entity_poly.pdbx_seq_one_letter_code
_entity_poly.pdbx_strand_id
1 'polypeptide(L)'
;MDEMLPSNNDGLTSRIRQDIVSALNWGVGLTAACNHANVTRDQVFRWLARAPEGGMFAELQREIRMAEARNEMELIGTIKSIALGNKKDGRDPNWRAAAWLAERRHGET
;
A
#
# COMPACT_ATOMS: atom_id res chain seq x y z
N MET A 1 -31.13 29.60 4.27
CA MET A 1 -31.01 28.58 5.33
C MET A 1 -30.54 27.33 4.63
N ASP A 2 -29.22 27.15 4.59
CA ASP A 2 -28.59 25.99 3.99
C ASP A 2 -28.43 24.98 5.12
N GLU A 3 -29.24 23.94 5.08
CA GLU A 3 -29.32 22.93 6.12
C GLU A 3 -28.06 22.05 6.01
N MET A 4 -27.03 22.44 6.75
CA MET A 4 -25.82 21.63 6.96
C MET A 4 -26.24 20.32 7.66
N LEU A 5 -26.45 19.28 6.87
CA LEU A 5 -26.69 17.93 7.39
C LEU A 5 -25.43 17.46 8.13
N PRO A 6 -25.55 17.00 9.39
CA PRO A 6 -24.44 16.34 10.06
C PRO A 6 -24.25 14.97 9.41
N SER A 7 -23.18 14.78 8.62
CA SER A 7 -22.84 13.47 8.07
C SER A 7 -22.26 12.56 9.16
N ASN A 8 -23.08 12.13 10.12
CA ASN A 8 -22.78 11.06 11.08
C ASN A 8 -22.95 9.68 10.42
N ASN A 9 -22.29 9.51 9.27
CA ASN A 9 -22.02 8.21 8.70
C ASN A 9 -20.55 8.28 8.32
N ASP A 10 -19.69 7.58 9.06
CA ASP A 10 -18.24 7.67 8.86
C ASP A 10 -17.82 7.27 7.44
N GLY A 11 -18.75 6.73 6.65
CA GLY A 11 -18.65 6.65 5.20
C GLY A 11 -17.81 5.49 4.72
N LEU A 12 -17.13 4.77 5.63
CA LEU A 12 -16.45 3.52 5.30
C LEU A 12 -17.49 2.44 5.01
N THR A 13 -17.53 2.00 3.76
CA THR A 13 -18.33 0.87 3.31
C THR A 13 -17.42 -0.27 2.89
N SER A 14 -17.95 -1.50 2.83
CA SER A 14 -17.20 -2.66 2.34
C SER A 14 -16.67 -2.45 0.91
N ARG A 15 -17.40 -1.71 0.07
CA ARG A 15 -16.98 -1.36 -1.29
C ARG A 15 -15.76 -0.44 -1.27
N ILE A 16 -15.80 0.66 -0.52
CA ILE A 16 -14.67 1.59 -0.41
C ILE A 16 -13.44 0.87 0.16
N ARG A 17 -13.62 0.02 1.17
CA ARG A 17 -12.54 -0.82 1.70
C ARG A 17 -11.92 -1.70 0.61
N GLN A 18 -12.75 -2.44 -0.14
CA GLN A 18 -12.29 -3.29 -1.23
C GLN A 18 -11.57 -2.51 -2.33
N ASP A 19 -12.07 -1.33 -2.71
CA ASP A 19 -11.48 -0.49 -3.74
C ASP A 19 -10.08 0.01 -3.30
N ILE A 20 -9.95 0.50 -2.05
CA ILE A 20 -8.66 0.92 -1.49
C ILE A 20 -7.67 -0.25 -1.47
N VAL A 21 -8.08 -1.40 -0.91
CA VAL A 21 -7.20 -2.55 -0.75
C VAL A 21 -6.81 -3.16 -2.10
N SER A 22 -7.73 -3.20 -3.07
CA SER A 22 -7.43 -3.71 -4.41
C SER A 22 -6.42 -2.83 -5.13
N ALA A 23 -6.58 -1.51 -5.06
CA ALA A 23 -5.62 -0.57 -5.63
C ALA A 23 -4.25 -0.73 -4.97
N LEU A 24 -4.18 -0.82 -3.63
CA LEU A 24 -2.92 -1.08 -2.94
C LEU A 24 -2.29 -2.40 -3.40
N ASN A 25 -3.05 -3.48 -3.59
CA ASN A 25 -2.49 -4.74 -4.12
C ASN A 25 -1.95 -4.65 -5.56
N TRP A 26 -2.26 -3.59 -6.31
CA TRP A 26 -1.63 -3.32 -7.61
C TRP A 26 -0.27 -2.60 -7.49
N GLY A 27 0.20 -2.36 -6.26
CA GLY A 27 1.48 -1.68 -6.01
C GLY A 27 1.39 -0.15 -6.03
N VAL A 28 0.19 0.44 -6.10
CA VAL A 28 0.06 1.91 -6.05
C VAL A 28 0.14 2.44 -4.62
N GLY A 29 0.58 3.68 -4.47
CA GLY A 29 0.61 4.35 -3.16
C GLY A 29 -0.78 4.73 -2.64
N LEU A 30 -0.89 4.95 -1.33
CA LEU A 30 -2.15 5.25 -0.65
C LEU A 30 -2.96 6.40 -1.28
N THR A 31 -2.30 7.48 -1.70
CA THR A 31 -2.99 8.62 -2.35
C THR A 31 -3.72 8.19 -3.63
N ALA A 32 -3.10 7.35 -4.47
CA ALA A 32 -3.71 6.86 -5.70
C ALA A 32 -4.86 5.88 -5.40
N ALA A 33 -4.70 5.03 -4.38
CA ALA A 33 -5.75 4.13 -3.91
C ALA A 33 -6.97 4.90 -3.37
N CYS A 34 -6.74 6.00 -2.63
CA CYS A 34 -7.80 6.89 -2.14
C CYS A 34 -8.57 7.54 -3.30
N ASN A 35 -7.85 8.05 -4.30
CA ASN A 35 -8.46 8.61 -5.51
C ASN A 35 -9.30 7.58 -6.26
N HIS A 36 -8.82 6.33 -6.37
CA HIS A 36 -9.55 5.23 -7.00
C HIS A 36 -10.87 4.92 -6.28
N ALA A 37 -10.85 4.92 -4.94
CA ALA A 37 -12.03 4.69 -4.11
C ALA A 37 -12.90 5.95 -3.90
N ASN A 38 -12.56 7.06 -4.56
CA ASN A 38 -13.25 8.35 -4.45
C ASN A 38 -13.36 8.88 -3.00
N VAL A 39 -12.27 8.76 -2.24
CA VAL A 39 -12.15 9.25 -0.87
C VAL A 39 -10.90 10.08 -0.69
N THR A 40 -10.91 10.99 0.28
CA THR A 40 -9.72 11.76 0.63
C THR A 40 -8.77 10.93 1.51
N ARG A 41 -7.48 11.23 1.44
CA ARG A 41 -6.48 10.61 2.30
C ARG A 41 -6.74 10.90 3.79
N ASP A 42 -7.26 12.08 4.11
CA ASP A 42 -7.61 12.47 5.48
C ASP A 42 -8.78 11.63 6.03
N GLN A 43 -9.78 11.30 5.20
CA GLN A 43 -10.84 10.38 5.59
C GLN A 43 -10.27 9.00 5.94
N VAL A 44 -9.37 8.47 5.12
CA VAL A 44 -8.72 7.18 5.39
C VAL A 44 -7.90 7.24 6.67
N PHE A 45 -7.13 8.30 6.93
CA PHE A 45 -6.41 8.43 8.18
C PHE A 45 -7.32 8.50 9.40
N ARG A 46 -8.48 9.18 9.30
CA ARG A 46 -9.48 9.16 10.38
C ARG A 46 -10.02 7.76 10.63
N TRP A 47 -10.26 6.96 9.60
CA TRP A 47 -10.65 5.55 9.76
C TRP A 47 -9.55 4.71 10.41
N LEU A 48 -8.29 4.91 10.01
CA LEU A 48 -7.16 4.19 10.58
C LEU A 48 -6.89 4.55 12.04
N ALA A 49 -7.13 5.81 12.44
CA ALA A 49 -7.04 6.23 13.83
C ALA A 49 -8.06 5.52 14.74
N ARG A 50 -9.17 5.06 14.15
CA ARG A 50 -10.25 4.33 14.82
C ARG A 50 -10.08 2.82 14.80
N ALA A 51 -9.00 2.30 14.22
CA ALA A 51 -8.72 0.87 14.23
C ALA A 51 -8.75 0.20 15.64
N PRO A 52 -8.34 0.86 16.74
CA PRO A 52 -8.46 0.29 18.09
C PRO A 52 -9.91 0.01 18.53
N GLU A 53 -10.90 0.68 17.92
CA GLU A 53 -12.34 0.44 18.17
C GLU A 53 -12.81 -0.91 17.61
N GLY A 54 -12.02 -1.56 16.74
CA GLY A 54 -12.36 -2.85 16.14
C GLY A 54 -13.18 -2.72 14.84
N GLY A 55 -13.85 -3.83 14.48
CA GLY A 55 -14.74 -3.89 13.32
C GLY A 55 -14.07 -3.53 12.00
N MET A 56 -14.82 -2.83 11.14
CA MET A 56 -14.42 -2.53 9.76
C MET A 56 -13.16 -1.63 9.67
N PHE A 57 -12.93 -0.79 10.67
CA PHE A 57 -11.75 0.08 10.74
C PHE A 57 -10.47 -0.72 11.03
N ALA A 58 -10.56 -1.68 11.96
CA ALA A 58 -9.46 -2.61 12.24
C ALA A 58 -9.16 -3.52 11.05
N GLU A 59 -10.21 -3.99 10.36
CA GLU A 59 -10.08 -4.79 9.15
C GLU A 59 -9.38 -4.01 8.03
N LEU A 60 -9.81 -2.77 7.75
CA LEU A 60 -9.15 -1.90 6.78
C LEU A 60 -7.67 -1.70 7.13
N GLN A 61 -7.35 -1.38 8.39
CA GLN A 61 -5.95 -1.19 8.81
C GLN A 61 -5.11 -2.44 8.58
N ARG A 62 -5.64 -3.61 8.95
CA ARG A 62 -4.96 -4.90 8.75
C ARG A 62 -4.74 -5.17 7.26
N GLU A 63 -5.76 -4.98 6.44
CA GLU A 63 -5.70 -5.23 4.99
C GLU A 63 -4.71 -4.30 4.29
N ILE A 64 -4.68 -3.00 4.66
CA ILE A 64 -3.68 -2.05 4.15
C ILE A 64 -2.27 -2.53 4.49
N ARG A 65 -2.00 -2.86 5.77
CA ARG A 65 -0.67 -3.34 6.19
C ARG A 65 -0.25 -4.62 5.45
N MET A 66 -1.19 -5.54 5.23
CA MET A 66 -0.93 -6.76 4.47
C MET A 66 -0.62 -6.48 3.00
N ALA A 67 -1.35 -5.57 2.36
CA ALA A 67 -1.10 -5.16 0.98
C ALA A 67 0.26 -4.46 0.84
N GLU A 68 0.61 -3.56 1.77
CA GLU A 68 1.91 -2.88 1.80
C GLU A 68 3.06 -3.88 1.98
N ALA A 69 2.94 -4.81 2.93
CA ALA A 69 3.95 -5.86 3.14
C ALA A 69 4.12 -6.76 1.91
N ARG A 70 3.02 -7.13 1.23
CA ARG A 70 3.08 -7.90 -0.02
C ARG A 70 3.83 -7.12 -1.09
N ASN A 71 3.48 -5.86 -1.32
CA ASN A 71 4.14 -5.02 -2.30
C ASN A 71 5.62 -4.85 -2.02
N GLU A 72 6.02 -4.71 -0.75
CA GLU A 72 7.42 -4.60 -0.37
C GLU A 72 8.18 -5.90 -0.69
N MET A 73 7.58 -7.06 -0.42
CA MET A 73 8.17 -8.35 -0.79
C MET A 73 8.32 -8.51 -2.30
N GLU A 74 7.30 -8.10 -3.08
CA GLU A 74 7.33 -8.13 -4.54
C GLU A 74 8.37 -7.16 -5.12
N LEU A 75 8.50 -5.97 -4.54
CA LEU A 75 9.52 -5.00 -4.90
C LEU A 75 10.93 -5.57 -4.65
N ILE A 76 11.18 -6.18 -3.49
CA ILE A 76 12.46 -6.83 -3.19
C ILE A 76 12.72 -7.97 -4.19
N GLY A 77 11.70 -8.77 -4.53
CA GLY A 77 11.80 -9.80 -5.57
C GLY A 77 12.18 -9.24 -6.94
N THR A 78 11.57 -8.13 -7.31
CA THR A 78 11.85 -7.41 -8.56
C THR A 78 13.28 -6.87 -8.59
N ILE A 79 13.74 -6.24 -7.51
CA ILE A 79 15.12 -5.73 -7.40
C ILE A 79 16.13 -6.88 -7.47
N LYS A 80 15.86 -8.02 -6.80
CA LYS A 80 16.70 -9.22 -6.91
C LYS A 80 16.77 -9.74 -8.35
N SER A 81 15.65 -9.79 -9.06
CA SER A 81 15.62 -10.19 -10.46
C SER A 81 16.46 -9.26 -11.33
N ILE A 82 16.39 -7.94 -11.10
CA ILE A 82 17.20 -6.94 -11.80
C ILE A 82 18.70 -7.09 -11.47
N ALA A 83 19.03 -7.32 -10.20
CA ALA A 83 20.40 -7.49 -9.75
C ALA A 83 21.09 -8.70 -10.42
N LEU A 84 20.37 -9.82 -10.56
CA LEU A 84 20.88 -11.05 -11.15
C LEU A 84 20.84 -11.05 -12.69
N GLY A 85 20.03 -10.18 -13.29
CA GLY A 85 19.72 -10.24 -14.71
C GLY A 85 18.86 -11.45 -15.07
N ASN A 86 18.47 -11.54 -16.33
CA ASN A 86 17.80 -12.72 -16.87
C ASN A 86 18.29 -13.01 -18.29
N LYS A 87 19.09 -14.08 -18.42
CA LYS A 87 19.62 -14.52 -19.73
C LYS A 87 18.53 -14.91 -20.73
N LYS A 88 17.35 -15.34 -20.27
CA LYS A 88 16.23 -15.68 -21.16
C LYS A 88 15.63 -14.44 -21.84
N ASP A 89 15.71 -13.29 -21.17
CA ASP A 89 15.17 -12.02 -21.68
C ASP A 89 16.29 -11.07 -22.15
N GLY A 90 17.54 -11.57 -22.26
CA GLY A 90 18.70 -10.76 -22.66
C GLY A 90 19.08 -9.64 -21.68
N ARG A 91 18.61 -9.69 -20.42
CA ARG A 91 18.91 -8.67 -19.41
C ARG A 91 20.19 -9.00 -18.65
N ASP A 92 21.18 -8.12 -18.75
CA ASP A 92 22.42 -8.24 -17.99
C ASP A 92 22.20 -7.97 -16.48
N PRO A 93 23.02 -8.57 -15.60
CA PRO A 93 23.03 -8.26 -14.17
C PRO A 93 23.27 -6.77 -13.92
N ASN A 94 22.50 -6.16 -13.01
CA ASN A 94 22.66 -4.76 -12.63
C ASN A 94 23.37 -4.61 -11.29
N TRP A 95 24.63 -4.15 -11.33
CA TRP A 95 25.46 -4.00 -10.12
C TRP A 95 24.90 -2.99 -9.12
N ARG A 96 24.16 -1.96 -9.55
CA ARG A 96 23.57 -0.97 -8.62
C ARG A 96 22.46 -1.58 -7.78
N ALA A 97 21.63 -2.43 -8.39
CA ALA A 97 20.61 -3.18 -7.67
C ALA A 97 21.25 -4.19 -6.69
N ALA A 98 22.36 -4.83 -7.09
CA ALA A 98 23.11 -5.73 -6.21
C ALA A 98 23.74 -4.98 -5.02
N ALA A 99 24.35 -3.82 -5.25
CA ALA A 99 24.94 -2.98 -4.20
C ALA A 99 23.88 -2.53 -3.18
N TRP A 100 22.74 -2.02 -3.65
CA TRP A 100 21.62 -1.62 -2.78
C TRP A 100 21.10 -2.78 -1.91
N LEU A 101 21.03 -4.00 -2.46
CA LEU A 101 20.63 -5.20 -1.70
C LEU A 101 21.69 -5.59 -0.65
N ALA A 102 22.97 -5.43 -0.97
CA ALA A 102 24.07 -5.72 -0.05
C ALA A 102 24.08 -4.75 1.13
N GLU A 103 23.95 -3.44 0.86
CA GLU A 103 23.85 -2.38 1.89
C GLU A 103 22.69 -2.64 2.87
N ARG A 104 21.52 -3.06 2.38
CA ARG A 104 20.37 -3.35 3.26
C ARG A 104 20.51 -4.61 4.10
N ARG A 105 21.33 -5.58 3.67
CA ARG A 105 21.52 -6.86 4.38
C ARG A 105 22.69 -6.85 5.35
N HIS A 106 23.71 -6.07 5.02
CA HIS A 106 25.02 -6.13 5.68
C HIS A 106 25.58 -4.75 6.05
N GLY A 107 24.93 -3.65 5.65
CA GLY A 107 25.28 -2.33 6.13
C GLY A 107 25.04 -2.25 7.62
N GLU A 108 26.08 -1.89 8.36
CA GLU A 108 25.99 -1.58 9.78
C GLU A 108 24.98 -0.44 9.97
N THR A 109 23.90 -0.71 10.71
CA THR A 109 22.97 0.31 11.24
C THR A 109 23.51 0.92 12.51
#